data_AF-R7PTZ6-F1
#
_entry.id   AF-R7PTZ6-F1
#
_cell.length_a   1.000
_cell.length_b   1.000
_cell.length_c   1.000
_cell.angle_alpha   90.00
_cell.angle_beta   90.00
_cell.angle_gamma   90.00
#
_symmetry.space_group_name_H-M   'P 1'
#
loop_
_entity.id
_entity.type
_entity.pdbx_description
1 polymer ?
#
loop_
_entity_poly.entity_id
_entity_poly.type
_entity_poly.pdbx_seq_one_letter_code
_entity_poly.pdbx_strand_id
1 'polypeptide(L)'
;MFSKATLKERRQYYREEWSTKDLPDFILKDLKKREFGFDHNGKGPNDRYKVFRGRESLKKFLRYKAPFAAYISVAFYNNPRRREDWQKAEYIFDVDAKDIPIRSCQCDGVCEVCLGQALEIVNSLIDTLQDDLGLNNIHLVYSGRGYHIRILDEEMMTSGSELRSEVLKYVAGAEVPKSNFFNPDISNKSFNFEHFSIPVGYSKIFTDKLKYNIQHLVGNEELDEINPKLMKDIIKYRHHLDNDNWGYFKRDIGPRRYKNLTEAMARVNLSTIDAKVSIDLKRILRLPSSLHSKVSMKCMEVKNRETFDPLQEAVPKFVEERGE
;
A
#
# COMPACT_ATOMS: atom_id res chain seq x y z
N MET A 1 21.21 1.46 -9.85
CA MET A 1 19.96 1.87 -9.13
C MET A 1 19.70 1.03 -7.87
N PHE A 2 18.88 1.53 -6.92
CA PHE A 2 18.48 0.87 -5.65
C PHE A 2 19.56 0.56 -4.60
N SER A 3 20.76 1.12 -4.75
CA SER A 3 21.83 0.98 -3.76
C SER A 3 21.66 1.99 -2.60
N LYS A 4 22.36 1.75 -1.49
CA LYS A 4 22.29 2.60 -0.29
C LYS A 4 22.98 3.95 -0.54
N ALA A 5 22.35 5.04 -0.10
CA ALA A 5 22.93 6.38 -0.14
C ALA A 5 23.95 6.57 0.99
N THR A 6 25.12 7.10 0.64
CA THR A 6 26.16 7.55 1.58
C THR A 6 25.74 8.83 2.29
N LEU A 7 26.46 9.23 3.34
CA LEU A 7 26.23 10.53 3.98
C LEU A 7 26.53 11.71 3.03
N LYS A 8 27.49 11.57 2.12
CA LYS A 8 27.85 12.62 1.15
C LYS A 8 26.68 12.87 0.20
N GLU A 9 26.09 11.82 -0.36
CA GLU A 9 24.96 11.93 -1.30
C GLU A 9 23.70 12.42 -0.61
N ARG A 10 23.43 11.98 0.62
CA ARG A 10 22.35 12.57 1.42
C ARG A 10 22.52 14.08 1.59
N ARG A 11 23.75 14.53 1.87
CA ARG A 11 24.05 15.97 2.00
C ARG A 11 23.87 16.69 0.66
N GLN A 12 24.34 16.12 -0.43
CA GLN A 12 24.16 16.64 -1.79
C GLN A 12 22.67 16.81 -2.09
N TYR A 13 21.89 15.73 -1.98
CA TYR A 13 20.43 15.74 -2.20
C TYR A 13 19.75 16.84 -1.41
N TYR A 14 19.91 16.86 -0.08
CA TYR A 14 19.19 17.83 0.74
C TYR A 14 19.65 19.28 0.54
N ARG A 15 20.88 19.53 0.09
CA ARG A 15 21.44 20.88 -0.07
C ARG A 15 21.20 21.47 -1.45
N GLU A 16 21.20 20.64 -2.48
CA GLU A 16 21.29 21.04 -3.89
C GLU A 16 20.03 20.69 -4.68
N GLU A 17 19.36 19.59 -4.35
CA GLU A 17 18.20 19.09 -5.10
C GLU A 17 16.87 19.31 -4.36
N TRP A 18 16.82 18.94 -3.08
CA TRP A 18 15.58 18.99 -2.29
C TRP A 18 15.03 20.41 -2.13
N SER A 19 13.74 20.58 -2.44
CA SER A 19 13.04 21.85 -2.30
C SER A 19 11.78 21.72 -1.44
N THR A 20 11.42 22.81 -0.76
CA THR A 20 10.13 22.93 -0.06
C THR A 20 8.94 23.00 -1.01
N LYS A 21 9.19 23.22 -2.31
CA LYS A 21 8.18 23.19 -3.38
C LYS A 21 7.73 21.77 -3.73
N ASP A 22 8.58 20.77 -3.46
CA ASP A 22 8.30 19.37 -3.79
C ASP A 22 7.44 18.70 -2.71
N LEU A 23 7.20 19.38 -1.59
CA LEU A 23 6.28 18.92 -0.56
C LEU A 23 4.84 19.05 -1.09
N PRO A 24 4.01 18.01 -0.93
CA PRO A 24 2.59 18.07 -1.29
C PRO A 24 1.82 19.11 -0.47
N ASP A 25 0.83 19.75 -1.09
CA ASP A 25 0.03 20.79 -0.45
C ASP A 25 -0.69 20.31 0.81
N PHE A 26 -1.17 19.05 0.81
CA PHE A 26 -1.85 18.45 1.96
C PHE A 26 -0.93 18.27 3.18
N ILE A 27 0.38 18.16 2.97
CA ILE A 27 1.38 18.16 4.05
C ILE A 27 1.64 19.59 4.52
N LEU A 28 1.74 20.52 3.58
CA LEU A 28 2.10 21.90 3.84
C LEU A 28 1.04 22.68 4.61
N LYS A 29 -0.25 22.42 4.33
CA LYS A 29 -1.40 23.07 4.96
C LYS A 29 -1.42 22.88 6.48
N ASP A 30 -1.08 21.68 6.95
CA ASP A 30 -1.17 21.30 8.36
C ASP A 30 0.19 20.92 8.98
N LEU A 31 1.29 21.39 8.37
CA LEU A 31 2.67 21.09 8.79
C LEU A 31 2.91 21.34 10.29
N LYS A 32 2.30 22.40 10.85
CA LYS A 32 2.46 22.79 12.26
C LYS A 32 1.71 21.87 13.25
N LYS A 33 0.73 21.12 12.77
CA LYS A 33 -0.11 20.23 13.59
C LYS A 33 0.41 18.80 13.63
N ARG A 34 1.54 18.53 12.96
CA ARG A 34 2.07 17.18 12.78
C ARG A 34 3.39 17.00 13.52
N GLU A 35 3.60 15.76 13.95
CA GLU A 35 4.84 15.30 14.51
C GLU A 35 5.79 14.90 13.37
N PHE A 36 7.08 15.19 13.54
CA PHE A 36 8.13 14.70 12.66
C PHE A 36 9.07 13.75 13.41
N GLY A 37 9.47 12.70 12.70
CA GLY A 37 10.46 11.73 13.16
C GLY A 37 11.63 11.65 12.19
N PHE A 38 12.83 11.42 12.70
CA PHE A 38 14.03 11.29 11.86
C PHE A 38 14.87 10.09 12.28
N ASP A 39 15.34 9.36 11.27
CA ASP A 39 16.45 8.43 11.39
C ASP A 39 17.70 9.12 10.84
N HIS A 40 18.74 9.28 11.65
CA HIS A 40 19.98 9.92 11.23
C HIS A 40 20.98 8.92 10.63
N ASN A 41 20.93 7.66 11.07
CA ASN A 41 22.03 6.70 10.91
C ASN A 41 21.59 5.34 10.32
N GLY A 42 20.31 5.15 10.00
CA GLY A 42 19.76 3.88 9.51
C GLY A 42 19.34 2.92 10.62
N LYS A 43 19.17 3.40 11.85
CA LYS A 43 18.80 2.59 13.04
C LYS A 43 17.33 2.75 13.44
N GLY A 44 16.51 3.34 12.57
CA GLY A 44 15.11 3.65 12.83
C GLY A 44 14.88 5.09 13.30
N PRO A 45 13.62 5.56 13.29
CA PRO A 45 13.25 6.94 13.55
C PRO A 45 13.27 7.28 15.05
N ASN A 46 14.45 7.30 15.66
CA ASN A 46 14.61 7.53 17.10
C ASN A 46 14.49 9.02 17.48
N ASP A 47 14.78 9.95 16.55
CA ASP A 47 14.64 11.38 16.80
C ASP A 47 13.18 11.81 16.55
N ARG A 48 12.33 11.60 17.55
CA ARG A 48 10.88 11.79 17.51
C ARG A 48 10.43 13.14 18.06
N TYR A 49 9.12 13.42 17.91
CA TYR A 49 8.43 14.56 18.53
C TYR A 49 8.94 15.93 18.09
N LYS A 50 9.52 16.00 16.88
CA LYS A 50 9.93 17.27 16.28
C LYS A 50 8.73 17.98 15.69
N VAL A 51 8.78 19.30 15.73
CA VAL A 51 7.76 20.19 15.17
C VAL A 51 8.47 21.33 14.46
N PHE A 52 7.90 21.78 13.35
CA PHE A 52 8.45 22.84 12.53
C PHE A 52 7.47 24.00 12.44
N ARG A 53 7.97 25.24 12.56
CA ARG A 53 7.15 26.47 12.46
C ARG A 53 6.70 26.75 11.03
N GLY A 54 7.30 26.10 10.04
CA GLY A 54 7.01 26.31 8.63
C GLY A 54 8.06 25.68 7.73
N ARG A 55 7.85 25.82 6.42
CA ARG A 55 8.68 25.21 5.36
C ARG A 55 10.16 25.54 5.51
N GLU A 56 10.49 26.79 5.84
CA GLU A 56 11.89 27.22 6.01
C GLU A 56 12.60 26.57 7.20
N SER A 57 11.91 26.36 8.32
CA SER A 57 12.50 25.68 9.47
C SER A 57 12.79 24.21 9.19
N LEU A 58 11.89 23.54 8.45
CA LEU A 58 12.08 22.16 7.99
C LEU A 58 13.24 22.08 6.99
N LYS A 59 13.30 23.01 6.02
CA LYS A 59 14.39 23.10 5.04
C LYS A 59 15.76 23.23 5.70
N LYS A 60 15.90 24.17 6.64
CA LYS A 60 17.16 24.36 7.38
C LYS A 60 17.57 23.10 8.12
N PHE A 61 16.62 22.41 8.75
CA PHE A 61 16.89 21.16 9.47
C PHE A 61 17.35 20.04 8.54
N LEU A 62 16.63 19.77 7.44
CA LEU A 62 16.98 18.71 6.49
C LEU A 62 18.34 18.98 5.83
N ARG A 63 18.63 20.22 5.43
CA ARG A 63 19.92 20.64 4.87
C ARG A 63 21.09 20.44 5.82
N TYR A 64 20.87 20.72 7.11
CA TYR A 64 21.90 20.62 8.13
C TYR A 64 22.14 19.17 8.57
N LYS A 65 21.06 18.43 8.87
CA LYS A 65 21.13 17.08 9.42
C LYS A 65 21.36 16.01 8.37
N ALA A 66 20.86 16.20 7.14
CA ALA A 66 20.88 15.21 6.07
C ALA A 66 20.47 13.80 6.56
N PRO A 67 19.24 13.66 7.14
CA PRO A 67 18.83 12.44 7.80
C PRO A 67 18.81 11.25 6.84
N PHE A 68 18.99 10.04 7.37
CA PHE A 68 18.86 8.79 6.63
C PHE A 68 17.41 8.56 6.16
N ALA A 69 16.45 8.93 7.00
CA ALA A 69 15.04 8.95 6.63
C ALA A 69 14.32 10.04 7.43
N ALA A 70 13.36 10.71 6.78
CA ALA A 70 12.47 11.66 7.41
C ALA A 70 11.05 11.14 7.37
N TYR A 71 10.30 11.38 8.44
CA TYR A 71 8.95 10.89 8.64
C TYR A 71 8.05 12.02 9.16
N ILE A 72 6.76 11.90 8.87
CA ILE A 72 5.71 12.79 9.35
C ILE A 72 4.54 11.96 9.85
N SER A 73 3.89 12.40 10.92
CA SER A 73 2.70 11.75 11.44
C SER A 73 1.53 11.84 10.47
N VAL A 74 0.77 10.76 10.39
CA VAL A 74 -0.56 10.76 9.78
C VAL A 74 -1.58 11.44 10.69
N ALA A 75 -1.30 11.46 12.00
CA ALA A 75 -2.07 12.20 12.99
C ALA A 75 -1.82 13.71 12.99
N PHE A 76 -2.86 14.43 13.40
CA PHE A 76 -2.90 15.86 13.63
C PHE A 76 -3.16 16.10 15.12
N TYR A 77 -2.43 17.04 15.70
CA TYR A 77 -2.45 17.36 17.13
C TYR A 77 -2.53 18.87 17.32
N ASN A 78 -3.18 19.33 18.41
CA ASN A 78 -2.96 20.71 18.87
C ASN A 78 -1.56 20.87 19.49
N ASN A 79 -1.05 19.83 20.14
CA ASN A 79 0.30 19.81 20.74
C ASN A 79 1.16 18.64 20.20
N PRO A 80 1.64 18.73 18.94
CA PRO A 80 2.38 17.64 18.30
C PRO A 80 3.72 17.32 18.98
N ARG A 81 4.30 18.26 19.74
CA ARG A 81 5.54 18.03 20.50
C ARG A 81 5.34 17.03 21.64
N ARG A 82 4.13 16.95 22.20
CA ARG A 82 3.77 15.96 23.24
C ARG A 82 2.87 14.84 22.71
N ARG A 83 2.38 14.95 21.47
CA ARG A 83 1.34 14.07 20.88
C ARG A 83 0.07 14.04 21.75
N GLU A 84 -0.21 15.17 22.38
CA GLU A 84 -1.42 15.45 23.15
C GLU A 84 -2.45 16.14 22.25
N ASP A 85 -3.71 16.10 22.67
CA ASP A 85 -4.83 16.73 21.96
C ASP A 85 -4.92 16.26 20.49
N TRP A 86 -5.01 14.94 20.31
CA TRP A 86 -5.24 14.33 19.01
C TRP A 86 -6.55 14.86 18.41
N GLN A 87 -6.50 15.29 17.15
CA GLN A 87 -7.65 15.85 16.44
C GLN A 87 -8.27 14.86 15.46
N LYS A 88 -7.42 14.29 14.61
CA LYS A 88 -7.77 13.42 13.49
C LYS A 88 -6.51 12.75 12.96
N ALA A 89 -6.65 11.77 12.07
CA ALA A 89 -5.52 11.13 11.39
C ALA A 89 -5.86 10.79 9.95
N GLU A 90 -4.93 10.93 9.00
CA GLU A 90 -5.13 10.38 7.66
C GLU A 90 -5.50 8.89 7.76
N TYR A 91 -6.37 8.41 6.89
CA TYR A 91 -6.56 6.97 6.70
C TYR A 91 -5.62 6.51 5.58
N ILE A 92 -4.89 5.44 5.81
CA ILE A 92 -3.73 5.13 4.99
C ILE A 92 -3.64 3.65 4.67
N PHE A 93 -3.12 3.33 3.50
CA PHE A 93 -2.74 1.99 3.09
C PHE A 93 -1.28 2.01 2.68
N ASP A 94 -0.52 1.00 3.09
CA ASP A 94 0.90 0.85 2.77
C ASP A 94 1.11 -0.49 2.07
N VAL A 95 1.60 -0.42 0.82
CA VAL A 95 1.93 -1.56 -0.03
C VAL A 95 3.43 -1.49 -0.31
N ASP A 96 4.21 -2.30 0.40
CA ASP A 96 5.67 -2.43 0.18
C ASP A 96 5.92 -3.50 -0.89
N ALA A 97 6.52 -3.13 -2.03
CA ALA A 97 6.74 -4.03 -3.16
C ALA A 97 7.64 -5.22 -2.80
N LYS A 98 8.48 -5.07 -1.76
CA LYS A 98 9.32 -6.15 -1.26
C LYS A 98 8.50 -7.26 -0.57
N ASP A 99 7.40 -6.88 0.07
CA ASP A 99 6.63 -7.75 0.97
C ASP A 99 5.30 -8.21 0.35
N ILE A 100 5.08 -7.96 -0.95
CA ILE A 100 3.97 -8.55 -1.70
C ILE A 100 4.08 -10.10 -1.60
N PRO A 101 3.02 -10.81 -1.22
CA PRO A 101 3.09 -12.27 -1.00
C PRO A 101 3.29 -13.07 -2.30
N ILE A 102 2.62 -12.67 -3.38
CA ILE A 102 2.70 -13.32 -4.69
C ILE A 102 3.39 -12.34 -5.63
N ARG A 103 4.67 -12.57 -5.93
CA ARG A 103 5.50 -11.68 -6.75
C ARG A 103 5.94 -12.40 -8.01
N SER A 104 5.78 -11.74 -9.15
CA SER A 104 6.22 -12.30 -10.44
C SER A 104 7.76 -12.30 -10.59
N CYS A 105 8.45 -11.47 -9.81
CA CYS A 105 9.92 -11.45 -9.76
C CYS A 105 10.44 -12.19 -8.52
N GLN A 106 11.66 -12.73 -8.60
CA GLN A 106 12.34 -13.42 -7.50
C GLN A 106 13.49 -12.59 -6.90
N CYS A 107 13.35 -11.26 -6.84
CA CYS A 107 14.42 -10.40 -6.32
C CYS A 107 14.36 -10.25 -4.78
N ASP A 108 15.53 -10.21 -4.14
CA ASP A 108 15.65 -10.08 -2.67
C ASP A 108 15.20 -8.70 -2.13
N GLY A 109 15.23 -7.69 -3.00
CA GLY A 109 14.87 -6.31 -2.68
C GLY A 109 13.65 -5.85 -3.47
N VAL A 110 13.81 -4.72 -4.14
CA VAL A 110 12.83 -4.17 -5.07
C VAL A 110 13.46 -4.05 -6.45
N CYS A 111 12.64 -4.25 -7.48
CA CYS A 111 12.98 -4.05 -8.88
C CYS A 111 11.79 -3.42 -9.60
N GLU A 112 11.96 -3.08 -10.88
CA GLU A 112 10.91 -2.52 -11.72
C GLU A 112 9.64 -3.37 -11.73
N VAL A 113 9.77 -4.69 -11.86
CA VAL A 113 8.63 -5.62 -11.95
C VAL A 113 7.75 -5.58 -10.72
N CYS A 114 8.31 -5.73 -9.51
CA CYS A 114 7.48 -5.69 -8.29
C CYS A 114 6.99 -4.28 -7.95
N LEU A 115 7.69 -3.22 -8.38
CA LEU A 115 7.20 -1.85 -8.23
C LEU A 115 5.99 -1.61 -9.14
N GLY A 116 6.05 -2.06 -10.40
CA GLY A 116 4.90 -2.06 -11.30
C GLY A 116 3.73 -2.85 -10.74
N GLN A 117 3.99 -4.07 -10.24
CA GLN A 117 2.99 -4.91 -9.59
C GLN A 117 2.37 -4.22 -8.35
N ALA A 118 3.18 -3.54 -7.53
CA ALA A 118 2.69 -2.76 -6.39
C ALA A 118 1.78 -1.59 -6.84
N LEU A 119 2.13 -0.92 -7.94
CA LEU A 119 1.32 0.16 -8.51
C LEU A 119 -0.02 -0.34 -9.05
N GLU A 120 -0.05 -1.49 -9.74
CA GLU A 120 -1.30 -2.14 -10.19
C GLU A 120 -2.22 -2.47 -9.02
N ILE A 121 -1.68 -3.11 -7.97
CA ILE A 121 -2.42 -3.42 -6.75
C ILE A 121 -3.00 -2.15 -6.16
N VAL A 122 -2.19 -1.11 -6.03
CA VAL A 122 -2.59 0.18 -5.46
C VAL A 122 -3.65 0.87 -6.30
N ASN A 123 -3.55 0.80 -7.63
CA ASN A 123 -4.58 1.32 -8.53
C ASN A 123 -5.92 0.61 -8.28
N SER A 124 -5.92 -0.72 -8.19
CA SER A 124 -7.12 -1.49 -7.83
C SER A 124 -7.70 -1.09 -6.47
N LEU A 125 -6.86 -0.84 -5.45
CA LEU A 125 -7.32 -0.37 -4.14
C LEU A 125 -7.95 1.02 -4.23
N ILE A 126 -7.33 1.95 -4.96
CA ILE A 126 -7.85 3.31 -5.16
C ILE A 126 -9.19 3.27 -5.91
N ASP A 127 -9.30 2.46 -6.96
CA ASP A 127 -10.55 2.33 -7.73
C ASP A 127 -11.68 1.84 -6.82
N THR A 128 -11.42 0.83 -5.98
CA THR A 128 -12.41 0.37 -4.97
C THR A 128 -12.74 1.45 -3.94
N LEU A 129 -11.77 2.24 -3.48
CA LEU A 129 -12.01 3.34 -2.54
C LEU A 129 -12.89 4.44 -3.15
N GLN A 130 -12.70 4.74 -4.44
CA GLN A 130 -13.45 5.78 -5.14
C GLN A 130 -14.84 5.30 -5.57
N ASP A 131 -14.90 4.18 -6.28
CA ASP A 131 -16.10 3.71 -6.96
C ASP A 131 -17.12 3.09 -6.00
N ASP A 132 -16.65 2.27 -5.04
CA ASP A 132 -17.55 1.55 -4.12
C ASP A 132 -17.80 2.34 -2.82
N LEU A 133 -16.80 3.09 -2.34
CA LEU A 133 -16.87 3.79 -1.05
C LEU A 133 -17.02 5.31 -1.17
N GLY A 134 -16.87 5.89 -2.36
CA GLY A 134 -17.06 7.33 -2.58
C GLY A 134 -15.98 8.22 -1.94
N LEU A 135 -14.80 7.66 -1.60
CA LEU A 135 -13.69 8.41 -1.02
C LEU A 135 -12.89 9.09 -2.11
N ASN A 136 -12.81 10.42 -2.09
CA ASN A 136 -12.31 11.20 -3.23
C ASN A 136 -11.03 11.98 -2.93
N ASN A 137 -10.74 12.27 -1.66
CA ASN A 137 -9.56 13.03 -1.27
C ASN A 137 -8.36 12.10 -1.03
N ILE A 138 -7.92 11.45 -2.11
CA ILE A 138 -6.88 10.42 -2.10
C ILE A 138 -5.57 10.97 -2.68
N HIS A 139 -4.49 10.81 -1.93
CA HIS A 139 -3.13 11.13 -2.35
C HIS A 139 -2.28 9.86 -2.42
N LEU A 140 -1.79 9.54 -3.62
CA LEU A 140 -0.84 8.47 -3.83
C LEU A 140 0.59 8.98 -3.63
N VAL A 141 1.39 8.27 -2.83
CA VAL A 141 2.79 8.62 -2.56
C VAL A 141 3.68 7.42 -2.82
N TYR A 142 4.63 7.54 -3.74
CA TYR A 142 5.71 6.57 -3.87
C TYR A 142 6.65 6.70 -2.67
N SER A 143 6.83 5.61 -1.93
CA SER A 143 7.59 5.59 -0.68
C SER A 143 9.09 5.34 -0.89
N GLY A 144 9.51 4.95 -2.10
CA GLY A 144 10.85 4.50 -2.46
C GLY A 144 10.94 2.98 -2.68
N ARG A 145 10.09 2.18 -2.04
CA ARG A 145 10.06 0.71 -2.20
C ARG A 145 8.65 0.17 -2.45
N GLY A 146 7.70 1.06 -2.64
CA GLY A 146 6.29 0.75 -2.69
C GLY A 146 5.50 2.05 -2.64
N TYR A 147 4.27 1.98 -2.19
CA TYR A 147 3.34 3.10 -2.27
C TYR A 147 2.51 3.23 -1.02
N HIS A 148 2.23 4.47 -0.65
CA HIS A 148 1.25 4.82 0.37
C HIS A 148 0.04 5.47 -0.30
N ILE A 149 -1.15 4.96 -0.01
CA ILE A 149 -2.41 5.65 -0.28
C ILE A 149 -2.74 6.46 0.97
N ARG A 150 -2.99 7.76 0.84
CA ARG A 150 -3.36 8.64 1.95
C ARG A 150 -4.70 9.31 1.68
N ILE A 151 -5.67 9.03 2.52
CA ILE A 151 -7.06 9.45 2.40
C ILE A 151 -7.33 10.53 3.44
N LEU A 152 -7.79 11.68 2.95
CA LEU A 152 -8.05 12.90 3.72
C LEU A 152 -9.54 13.27 3.74
N ASP A 153 -10.42 12.38 3.31
CA ASP A 153 -11.87 12.50 3.48
C ASP A 153 -12.22 12.59 4.97
N GLU A 154 -13.06 13.55 5.34
CA GLU A 154 -13.29 13.93 6.74
C GLU A 154 -13.84 12.78 7.60
N GLU A 155 -14.75 11.99 7.02
CA GLU A 155 -15.32 10.79 7.64
C GLU A 155 -14.24 9.77 8.01
N MET A 156 -13.27 9.53 7.13
CA MET A 156 -12.17 8.61 7.41
C MET A 156 -11.15 9.23 8.35
N MET A 157 -10.94 10.54 8.29
CA MET A 157 -9.98 11.20 9.16
C MET A 157 -10.35 11.15 10.66
N THR A 158 -11.65 11.14 10.94
CA THR A 158 -12.22 11.11 12.30
C THR A 158 -12.60 9.69 12.75
N SER A 159 -12.63 8.72 11.83
CA SER A 159 -12.91 7.32 12.11
C SER A 159 -11.94 6.67 13.11
N GLY A 160 -12.49 5.82 13.97
CA GLY A 160 -11.73 4.96 14.87
C GLY A 160 -11.16 3.71 14.20
N SER A 161 -10.37 2.94 14.95
CA SER A 161 -9.70 1.74 14.48
C SER A 161 -10.63 0.65 13.92
N GLU A 162 -11.84 0.52 14.46
CA GLU A 162 -12.82 -0.50 14.03
C GLU A 162 -13.32 -0.25 12.61
N LEU A 163 -13.84 0.96 12.32
CA LEU A 163 -14.28 1.33 10.97
C LEU A 163 -13.13 1.22 9.95
N ARG A 164 -11.93 1.68 10.33
CA ARG A 164 -10.72 1.54 9.49
C ARG A 164 -10.41 0.08 9.17
N SER A 165 -10.52 -0.81 10.16
CA SER A 165 -10.32 -2.24 9.95
C SER A 165 -11.33 -2.82 8.95
N GLU A 166 -12.60 -2.46 9.07
CA GLU A 166 -13.65 -2.96 8.15
C GLU A 166 -13.48 -2.42 6.73
N VAL A 167 -13.19 -1.13 6.57
CA VAL A 167 -12.87 -0.54 5.26
C VAL A 167 -11.63 -1.20 4.66
N LEU A 168 -10.60 -1.47 5.46
CA LEU A 168 -9.40 -2.15 4.98
C LEU A 168 -9.73 -3.54 4.42
N LYS A 169 -10.49 -4.35 5.18
CA LYS A 169 -10.86 -5.71 4.74
C LYS A 169 -11.72 -5.69 3.48
N TYR A 170 -12.62 -4.70 3.38
CA TYR A 170 -13.45 -4.50 2.21
C TYR A 170 -12.59 -4.22 0.97
N VAL A 171 -11.76 -3.18 1.04
CA VAL A 171 -10.92 -2.72 -0.08
C VAL A 171 -9.86 -3.76 -0.45
N ALA A 172 -9.35 -4.50 0.53
CA ALA A 172 -8.40 -5.59 0.30
C ALA A 172 -9.05 -6.82 -0.34
N GLY A 173 -10.35 -7.04 -0.21
CA GLY A 173 -10.96 -8.35 -0.54
C GLY A 173 -10.49 -9.45 0.41
N ALA A 174 -10.37 -9.13 1.71
CA ALA A 174 -9.76 -9.98 2.73
C ALA A 174 -10.70 -11.03 3.35
N GLU A 175 -11.96 -11.11 2.91
CA GLU A 175 -12.97 -12.03 3.42
C GLU A 175 -13.59 -12.81 2.25
N VAL A 176 -13.86 -14.09 2.45
CA VAL A 176 -14.53 -14.91 1.44
C VAL A 176 -16.00 -14.47 1.38
N PRO A 177 -16.53 -14.08 0.21
CA PRO A 177 -17.92 -13.68 0.07
C PRO A 177 -18.88 -14.77 0.53
N LYS A 178 -19.99 -14.37 1.16
CA LYS A 178 -21.06 -15.30 1.53
C LYS A 178 -21.61 -15.93 0.27
N SER A 179 -21.68 -17.25 0.26
CA SER A 179 -22.26 -18.00 -0.86
C SER A 179 -23.72 -18.36 -0.62
N ASN A 180 -24.12 -18.56 0.64
CA ASN A 180 -25.49 -18.88 1.00
C ASN A 180 -26.29 -17.62 1.37
N PHE A 181 -27.35 -17.38 0.60
CA PHE A 181 -28.32 -16.33 0.84
C PHE A 181 -29.64 -16.96 1.28
N PHE A 182 -30.25 -16.39 2.31
CA PHE A 182 -31.53 -16.83 2.86
C PHE A 182 -32.49 -15.65 2.87
N ASN A 183 -33.66 -15.82 2.28
CA ASN A 183 -34.71 -14.81 2.31
C ASN A 183 -35.98 -15.41 2.94
N PRO A 184 -36.23 -15.17 4.24
CA PRO A 184 -37.38 -15.74 4.94
C PRO A 184 -38.72 -15.28 4.36
N ASP A 185 -38.78 -14.13 3.71
CA ASP A 185 -40.04 -13.52 3.24
C ASP A 185 -40.52 -14.09 1.90
N ILE A 186 -39.62 -14.69 1.10
CA ILE A 186 -39.94 -15.20 -0.25
C ILE A 186 -40.03 -16.73 -0.26
N SER A 187 -39.13 -17.44 0.43
CA SER A 187 -39.19 -18.90 0.57
C SER A 187 -38.22 -19.40 1.64
N ASN A 188 -38.54 -20.51 2.33
CA ASN A 188 -37.60 -21.22 3.20
C ASN A 188 -36.42 -21.89 2.46
N LYS A 189 -36.15 -21.56 1.18
CA LYS A 189 -35.04 -22.11 0.39
C LYS A 189 -33.84 -21.17 0.45
N SER A 190 -32.68 -21.74 0.76
CA SER A 190 -31.40 -21.06 0.61
C SER A 190 -30.97 -21.10 -0.86
N PHE A 191 -30.48 -19.97 -1.37
CA PHE A 191 -29.82 -19.89 -2.67
C PHE A 191 -28.32 -19.85 -2.46
N ASN A 192 -27.58 -20.65 -3.22
CA ASN A 192 -26.13 -20.69 -3.18
C ASN A 192 -25.57 -20.04 -4.44
N PHE A 193 -24.96 -18.87 -4.28
CA PHE A 193 -24.27 -18.14 -5.35
C PHE A 193 -22.77 -18.14 -5.04
N GLU A 194 -21.98 -18.64 -5.98
CA GLU A 194 -20.52 -18.53 -5.87
C GLU A 194 -20.09 -17.07 -6.05
N HIS A 195 -18.95 -16.68 -5.48
CA HIS A 195 -18.44 -15.31 -5.59
C HIS A 195 -18.33 -14.84 -7.05
N PHE A 196 -17.93 -15.74 -7.96
CA PHE A 196 -17.80 -15.44 -9.39
C PHE A 196 -19.14 -15.37 -10.15
N SER A 197 -20.27 -15.68 -9.50
CA SER A 197 -21.61 -15.53 -10.08
C SER A 197 -22.21 -14.14 -9.84
N ILE A 198 -21.61 -13.33 -8.96
CA ILE A 198 -22.08 -11.99 -8.60
C ILE A 198 -21.04 -10.98 -9.14
N PRO A 199 -21.28 -10.36 -10.31
CA PRO A 199 -20.27 -9.53 -10.99
C PRO A 199 -20.19 -8.09 -10.46
N VAL A 200 -20.71 -7.83 -9.25
CA VAL A 200 -20.80 -6.48 -8.66
C VAL A 200 -20.48 -6.49 -7.17
N GLY A 201 -20.11 -5.31 -6.65
CA GLY A 201 -19.79 -5.07 -5.24
C GLY A 201 -18.65 -5.96 -4.73
N TYR A 202 -18.74 -6.35 -3.45
CA TYR A 202 -17.66 -7.09 -2.78
C TYR A 202 -17.28 -8.41 -3.46
N SER A 203 -18.25 -9.15 -4.00
CA SER A 203 -17.98 -10.39 -4.72
C SER A 203 -17.12 -10.17 -5.96
N LYS A 204 -17.30 -9.05 -6.66
CA LYS A 204 -16.47 -8.67 -7.80
C LYS A 204 -15.03 -8.36 -7.35
N ILE A 205 -14.87 -7.51 -6.33
CA ILE A 205 -13.56 -7.14 -5.75
C ILE A 205 -12.77 -8.40 -5.37
N PHE A 206 -13.40 -9.30 -4.62
CA PHE A 206 -12.78 -10.56 -4.22
C PHE A 206 -12.40 -11.42 -5.44
N THR A 207 -13.30 -11.56 -6.41
CA THR A 207 -13.08 -12.39 -7.62
C THR A 207 -11.94 -11.85 -8.48
N ASP A 208 -11.89 -10.54 -8.71
CA ASP A 208 -10.85 -9.89 -9.51
C ASP A 208 -9.46 -10.05 -8.84
N LYS A 209 -9.38 -9.82 -7.52
CA LYS A 209 -8.12 -10.02 -6.78
C LYS A 209 -7.71 -11.49 -6.73
N LEU A 210 -8.66 -12.41 -6.58
CA LEU A 210 -8.40 -13.84 -6.66
C LEU A 210 -7.82 -14.22 -8.03
N LYS A 211 -8.41 -13.73 -9.13
CA LYS A 211 -7.91 -13.93 -10.49
C LYS A 211 -6.50 -13.39 -10.64
N TYR A 212 -6.28 -12.15 -10.21
CA TYR A 212 -4.98 -11.48 -10.24
C TYR A 212 -3.92 -12.33 -9.54
N ASN A 213 -4.17 -12.74 -8.29
CA ASN A 213 -3.25 -13.57 -7.53
C ASN A 213 -2.93 -14.88 -8.25
N ILE A 214 -3.96 -15.60 -8.74
CA ILE A 214 -3.76 -16.89 -9.44
C ILE A 214 -2.93 -16.72 -10.73
N GLN A 215 -3.15 -15.64 -11.48
CA GLN A 215 -2.42 -15.36 -12.71
C GLN A 215 -0.95 -15.03 -12.44
N HIS A 216 -0.64 -14.43 -11.29
CA HIS A 216 0.73 -14.04 -10.91
C HIS A 216 1.49 -15.10 -10.09
N LEU A 217 0.89 -16.26 -9.79
CA LEU A 217 1.58 -17.37 -9.12
C LEU A 217 2.75 -17.90 -9.96
N VAL A 218 3.90 -18.09 -9.30
CA VAL A 218 5.11 -18.69 -9.85
C VAL A 218 5.20 -20.18 -9.47
N GLY A 219 4.65 -20.56 -8.32
CA GLY A 219 4.54 -21.93 -7.82
C GLY A 219 5.54 -22.32 -6.73
N ASN A 220 6.39 -21.39 -6.31
CA ASN A 220 7.34 -21.56 -5.20
C ASN A 220 6.89 -20.82 -3.92
N GLU A 221 5.73 -20.18 -3.94
CA GLU A 221 5.17 -19.47 -2.80
C GLU A 221 4.68 -20.45 -1.72
N GLU A 222 4.99 -20.14 -0.47
CA GLU A 222 4.46 -20.87 0.69
C GLU A 222 3.19 -20.18 1.18
N LEU A 223 2.03 -20.77 0.83
CA LEU A 223 0.71 -20.22 1.17
C LEU A 223 -0.05 -21.17 2.10
N ASP A 224 -0.54 -20.64 3.22
CA ASP A 224 -1.36 -21.39 4.18
C ASP A 224 -2.57 -22.04 3.49
N GLU A 225 -2.84 -23.31 3.79
CA GLU A 225 -3.89 -24.16 3.19
C GLU A 225 -3.67 -24.60 1.72
N ILE A 226 -2.55 -24.19 1.08
CA ILE A 226 -2.18 -24.61 -0.27
C ILE A 226 -0.98 -25.55 -0.22
N ASN A 227 -1.24 -26.85 -0.36
CA ASN A 227 -0.17 -27.84 -0.48
C ASN A 227 0.45 -27.88 -1.90
N PRO A 228 1.64 -28.48 -2.09
CA PRO A 228 2.32 -28.49 -3.39
C PRO A 228 1.51 -29.11 -4.53
N LYS A 229 0.67 -30.11 -4.24
CA LYS A 229 -0.20 -30.73 -5.25
C LYS A 229 -1.29 -29.77 -5.70
N LEU A 230 -1.91 -29.06 -4.75
CA LEU A 230 -2.90 -28.03 -5.05
C LEU A 230 -2.27 -26.86 -5.83
N MET A 231 -1.09 -26.39 -5.42
CA MET A 231 -0.35 -25.36 -6.16
C MET A 231 -0.12 -25.76 -7.63
N LYS A 232 0.33 -27.00 -7.87
CA LYS A 232 0.52 -27.53 -9.21
C LYS A 232 -0.79 -27.58 -10.02
N ASP A 233 -1.89 -28.01 -9.39
CA ASP A 233 -3.19 -28.06 -10.05
C ASP A 233 -3.72 -26.64 -10.37
N ILE A 234 -3.53 -25.66 -9.47
CA ILE A 234 -3.89 -24.25 -9.70
C ILE A 234 -3.17 -23.71 -10.93
N ILE A 235 -1.85 -23.85 -10.99
CA ILE A 235 -1.04 -23.35 -12.12
C ILE A 235 -1.40 -24.09 -13.41
N LYS A 236 -1.65 -25.40 -13.35
CA LYS A 236 -2.06 -26.19 -14.52
C LYS A 236 -3.38 -25.70 -15.11
N TYR A 237 -4.36 -25.38 -14.28
CA TYR A 237 -5.72 -25.05 -14.72
C TYR A 237 -6.04 -23.55 -14.78
N ARG A 238 -5.11 -22.65 -14.39
CA ARG A 238 -5.35 -21.20 -14.37
C ARG A 238 -5.75 -20.59 -15.71
N HIS A 239 -5.40 -21.22 -16.83
CA HIS A 239 -5.78 -20.77 -18.18
C HIS A 239 -7.30 -20.67 -18.38
N HIS A 240 -8.11 -21.39 -17.59
CA HIS A 240 -9.56 -21.19 -17.59
C HIS A 240 -9.95 -19.76 -17.21
N LEU A 241 -9.18 -19.11 -16.34
CA LEU A 241 -9.50 -17.76 -15.86
C LEU A 241 -9.25 -16.68 -16.91
N ASP A 242 -8.50 -16.96 -17.97
CA ASP A 242 -8.27 -15.99 -19.06
C ASP A 242 -9.59 -15.59 -19.74
N ASN A 243 -10.58 -16.50 -19.74
CA ASN A 243 -11.94 -16.26 -20.26
C ASN A 243 -13.01 -16.31 -19.16
N ASP A 244 -12.64 -16.06 -17.90
CA ASP A 244 -13.55 -16.07 -16.73
C ASP A 244 -14.34 -17.37 -16.54
N ASN A 245 -13.78 -18.49 -16.99
CA ASN A 245 -14.37 -19.82 -16.90
C ASN A 245 -14.21 -20.45 -15.49
N TRP A 246 -14.64 -19.74 -14.45
CA TRP A 246 -14.51 -20.13 -13.05
C TRP A 246 -15.12 -21.49 -12.71
N GLY A 247 -16.22 -21.85 -13.36
CA GLY A 247 -16.86 -23.16 -13.17
C GLY A 247 -15.95 -24.32 -13.59
N TYR A 248 -15.25 -24.18 -14.73
CA TYR A 248 -14.29 -25.18 -15.21
C TYR A 248 -13.06 -25.24 -14.30
N PHE A 249 -12.52 -24.09 -13.92
CA PHE A 249 -11.41 -24.00 -12.96
C PHE A 249 -11.72 -24.68 -11.62
N LYS A 250 -12.89 -24.37 -11.03
CA LYS A 250 -13.37 -24.97 -9.78
C LYS A 250 -13.58 -26.48 -9.91
N ARG A 251 -14.15 -26.95 -11.03
CA ARG A 251 -14.38 -28.38 -11.29
C ARG A 251 -13.06 -29.15 -11.33
N ASP A 252 -12.07 -28.63 -12.04
CA ASP A 252 -10.81 -29.33 -12.28
C ASP A 252 -9.89 -29.33 -11.04
N ILE A 253 -9.97 -28.29 -10.18
CA ILE A 253 -9.33 -28.28 -8.85
C ILE A 253 -10.09 -29.16 -7.85
N GLY A 254 -11.42 -29.15 -7.92
CA GLY A 254 -12.33 -29.87 -7.03
C GLY A 254 -12.85 -29.00 -5.87
N PRO A 255 -14.12 -29.15 -5.46
CA PRO A 255 -14.81 -28.18 -4.58
C PRO A 255 -14.13 -27.93 -3.22
N ARG A 256 -13.65 -28.98 -2.55
CA ARG A 256 -12.97 -28.85 -1.24
C ARG A 256 -11.65 -28.08 -1.36
N ARG A 257 -10.86 -28.39 -2.40
CA ARG A 257 -9.58 -27.71 -2.66
C ARG A 257 -9.79 -26.27 -3.12
N TYR A 258 -10.86 -26.01 -3.86
CA TYR A 258 -11.26 -24.66 -4.23
C TYR A 258 -11.62 -23.80 -3.01
N LYS A 259 -12.32 -24.37 -2.02
CA LYS A 259 -12.61 -23.67 -0.76
C LYS A 259 -11.31 -23.26 -0.05
N ASN A 260 -10.36 -24.18 0.10
CA ASN A 260 -9.05 -23.88 0.68
C ASN A 260 -8.32 -22.76 -0.09
N LEU A 261 -8.36 -22.79 -1.42
CA LEU A 261 -7.80 -21.73 -2.27
C LEU A 261 -8.45 -20.36 -1.98
N THR A 262 -9.78 -20.29 -1.91
CA THR A 262 -10.46 -19.01 -1.62
C THR A 262 -10.11 -18.46 -0.23
N GLU A 263 -10.01 -19.32 0.79
CA GLU A 263 -9.62 -18.92 2.14
C GLU A 263 -8.15 -18.48 2.22
N ALA A 264 -7.25 -19.18 1.52
CA ALA A 264 -5.85 -18.78 1.41
C ALA A 264 -5.70 -17.42 0.73
N MET A 265 -6.44 -17.19 -0.36
CA MET A 265 -6.35 -15.96 -1.14
C MET A 265 -6.94 -14.76 -0.41
N ALA A 266 -7.97 -14.95 0.43
CA ALA A 266 -8.45 -13.92 1.36
C ALA A 266 -7.33 -13.46 2.32
N ARG A 267 -6.53 -14.39 2.85
CA ARG A 267 -5.37 -14.07 3.71
C ARG A 267 -4.25 -13.37 2.93
N VAL A 268 -3.95 -13.86 1.72
CA VAL A 268 -2.97 -13.21 0.81
C VAL A 268 -3.37 -11.76 0.57
N ASN A 269 -4.62 -11.52 0.18
CA ASN A 269 -5.18 -10.19 -0.05
C ASN A 269 -4.97 -9.25 1.13
N LEU A 270 -5.21 -9.73 2.36
CA LEU A 270 -4.97 -8.94 3.57
C LEU A 270 -3.47 -8.65 3.77
N SER A 271 -2.61 -9.65 3.56
CA SER A 271 -1.16 -9.53 3.76
C SER A 271 -0.45 -8.64 2.73
N THR A 272 -1.08 -8.36 1.60
CA THR A 272 -0.59 -7.39 0.60
C THR A 272 -0.55 -5.96 1.14
N ILE A 273 -1.32 -5.67 2.20
CA ILE A 273 -1.41 -4.35 2.84
C ILE A 273 -0.88 -4.48 4.27
N ASP A 274 -0.04 -3.55 4.73
CA ASP A 274 0.33 -3.51 6.15
C ASP A 274 -0.86 -3.03 7.00
N ALA A 275 -1.70 -3.97 7.45
CA ALA A 275 -2.89 -3.68 8.23
C ALA A 275 -2.59 -2.96 9.55
N LYS A 276 -1.41 -3.18 10.16
CA LYS A 276 -1.02 -2.48 11.39
C LYS A 276 -0.76 -1.01 11.11
N VAL A 277 -0.22 -0.69 9.93
CA VAL A 277 0.01 0.68 9.48
C VAL A 277 -1.33 1.40 9.30
N SER A 278 -2.32 0.79 8.65
CA SER A 278 -3.63 1.39 8.39
C SER A 278 -4.48 1.70 9.62
N ILE A 279 -4.38 0.88 10.67
CA ILE A 279 -5.20 1.00 11.89
C ILE A 279 -4.57 1.93 12.94
N ASP A 280 -3.26 2.18 12.87
CA ASP A 280 -2.53 3.02 13.83
C ASP A 280 -2.79 4.52 13.61
N LEU A 281 -3.63 5.09 14.47
CA LEU A 281 -4.01 6.52 14.43
C LEU A 281 -2.85 7.48 14.70
N LYS A 282 -1.70 7.02 15.22
CA LYS A 282 -0.55 7.88 15.54
C LYS A 282 0.72 7.48 14.80
N ARG A 283 0.56 6.75 13.68
CA ARG A 283 1.65 6.30 12.81
C ARG A 283 2.46 7.48 12.26
N ILE A 284 3.72 7.24 11.97
CA ILE A 284 4.55 8.13 11.15
C ILE A 284 4.89 7.41 9.84
N LEU A 285 4.72 8.10 8.71
CA LEU A 285 5.07 7.61 7.39
C LEU A 285 6.21 8.45 6.81
N ARG A 286 6.93 7.90 5.83
CA ARG A 286 8.00 8.64 5.15
C ARG A 286 7.47 9.96 4.63
N LEU A 287 8.19 11.04 4.92
CA LEU A 287 7.86 12.39 4.47
C LEU A 287 7.95 12.43 2.93
N PRO A 288 6.87 12.78 2.20
CA PRO A 288 6.97 13.05 0.77
C PRO A 288 8.04 14.12 0.50
N SER A 289 8.68 14.05 -0.67
CA SER A 289 9.93 14.71 -1.08
C SER A 289 11.23 14.29 -0.38
N SER A 290 11.19 13.52 0.72
CA SER A 290 12.43 13.07 1.39
C SER A 290 13.13 11.90 0.66
N LEU A 291 14.40 11.65 0.95
CA LEU A 291 15.15 10.54 0.36
C LEU A 291 14.91 9.22 1.10
N HIS A 292 14.66 8.13 0.36
CA HIS A 292 14.72 6.77 0.89
C HIS A 292 16.15 6.21 0.78
N SER A 293 16.99 6.53 1.77
CA SER A 293 18.42 6.24 1.70
C SER A 293 18.84 4.77 1.61
N LYS A 294 17.96 3.78 1.88
CA LYS A 294 18.31 2.36 1.62
C LYS A 294 18.35 2.01 0.13
N VAL A 295 17.59 2.74 -0.69
CA VAL A 295 17.42 2.44 -2.11
C VAL A 295 17.67 3.67 -3.00
N SER A 296 18.13 4.78 -2.41
CA SER A 296 18.46 6.03 -3.10
C SER A 296 17.35 6.57 -4.03
N MET A 297 16.09 6.44 -3.63
CA MET A 297 14.94 6.98 -4.37
C MET A 297 14.30 8.14 -3.62
N LYS A 298 13.77 9.12 -4.37
CA LYS A 298 12.94 10.20 -3.83
C LYS A 298 11.58 9.64 -3.44
N CYS A 299 11.16 9.86 -2.20
CA CYS A 299 9.76 9.69 -1.81
C CYS A 299 8.98 10.85 -2.43
N MET A 300 7.90 10.63 -3.17
CA MET A 300 7.18 11.73 -3.82
C MET A 300 5.69 11.42 -4.01
N GLU A 301 4.87 12.46 -4.08
CA GLU A 301 3.47 12.32 -4.46
C GLU A 301 3.38 11.99 -5.95
N VAL A 302 2.60 10.96 -6.27
CA VAL A 302 2.31 10.52 -7.63
C VAL A 302 1.14 11.35 -8.14
N LYS A 303 1.38 12.20 -9.13
CA LYS A 303 0.35 13.09 -9.71
C LYS A 303 -0.54 12.38 -10.71
N ASN A 304 0.04 11.51 -11.54
CA ASN A 304 -0.70 10.68 -12.48
C ASN A 304 -0.25 9.22 -12.32
N ARG A 305 -1.12 8.38 -11.79
CA ARG A 305 -0.85 6.96 -11.50
C ARG A 305 -0.75 6.09 -12.75
N GLU A 306 -1.26 6.53 -13.91
CA GLU A 306 -1.19 5.76 -15.16
C GLU A 306 0.14 5.93 -15.89
N THR A 307 0.81 7.07 -15.70
CA THR A 307 2.06 7.40 -16.40
C THR A 307 3.27 7.41 -15.48
N PHE A 308 3.08 7.19 -14.18
CA PHE A 308 4.14 7.32 -13.19
C PHE A 308 5.18 6.20 -13.33
N ASP A 309 6.42 6.59 -13.57
CA ASP A 309 7.56 5.68 -13.54
C ASP A 309 8.55 6.09 -12.43
N PRO A 310 8.69 5.29 -11.35
CA PRO A 310 9.64 5.61 -10.29
C PRO A 310 11.09 5.65 -10.78
N LEU A 311 11.45 4.89 -11.82
CA LEU A 311 12.81 4.83 -12.36
C LEU A 311 13.18 6.05 -13.22
N GLN A 312 12.20 6.89 -13.55
CA GLN A 312 12.42 8.15 -14.27
C GLN A 312 12.18 9.35 -13.36
N GLU A 313 11.06 9.38 -12.65
CA GLU A 313 10.65 10.55 -11.90
C GLU A 313 11.27 10.62 -10.50
N ALA A 314 11.43 9.45 -9.85
CA ALA A 314 11.84 9.36 -8.46
C ALA A 314 13.35 9.14 -8.27
N VAL A 315 14.15 9.20 -9.34
CA VAL A 315 15.62 9.10 -9.29
C VAL A 315 16.23 10.46 -8.90
N PRO A 316 17.04 10.54 -7.83
CA PRO A 316 17.83 11.72 -7.51
C PRO A 316 19.01 11.89 -8.48
N LYS A 317 19.46 13.13 -8.70
CA LYS A 317 20.56 13.44 -9.64
C LYS A 317 21.86 12.70 -9.33
N PHE A 318 22.20 12.56 -8.05
CA PHE A 318 23.43 11.86 -7.65
C PHE A 318 23.43 10.37 -8.04
N VAL A 319 22.26 9.76 -8.27
CA VAL A 319 22.18 8.38 -8.74
C VAL A 319 22.53 8.29 -10.22
N GLU A 320 22.07 9.25 -11.03
CA GLU A 320 22.47 9.36 -12.45
C GLU A 320 23.98 9.60 -12.59
N GLU A 321 24.55 10.44 -11.71
CA GLU A 321 25.99 10.73 -11.66
C GLU A 321 26.86 9.50 -11.33
N ARG A 322 26.30 8.48 -10.67
CA ARG A 322 27.00 7.21 -10.41
C ARG A 322 27.20 6.37 -11.68
N GLY A 323 26.46 6.67 -12.75
CA GLY A 323 26.40 5.81 -13.95
C GLY A 323 25.74 4.46 -13.68
N GLU A 324 24.79 4.43 -12.74
CA GLU A 324 24.14 3.22 -12.18
C GLU A 324 22.69 3.01 -12.63
#